data_AF-A0A4U7F5X0-F1
#
_entry.id   AF-A0A4U7F5X0-F1
#
_cell.length_a   1.000
_cell.length_b   1.000
_cell.length_c   1.000
_cell.angle_alpha   90.00
_cell.angle_beta   90.00
_cell.angle_gamma   90.00
#
_symmetry.space_group_name_H-M   'P 1'
#
loop_
_entity.id
_entity.type
_entity.pdbx_description
1 polymer ?
#
loop_
_entity_poly.entity_id
_entity_poly.type
_entity_poly.pdbx_seq_one_letter_code
_entity_poly.pdbx_strand_id
1 'polypeptide(L)'
;MGPIAASIVEILGSPAVIAALISSIFGGAVSYLVSNKVAKRQVQEEMKLENEQRMREWYERANALAERTNDDWWEVMTSGERDYEVDAKTIFLDRRDELREHAAQGKGLGADEAVIENLQQAAADLDFAISQLDSGKELASIEKESLLPTLDKIEEECNEITVALSSN
;
A
#
# COMPACT_ATOMS: atom_id res chain seq x y z
N MET A 1 -57.12 -51.59 -47.02
CA MET A 1 -56.50 -50.71 -46.00
C MET A 1 -55.33 -51.50 -45.42
N GLY A 2 -54.06 -51.28 -45.69
CA GLY A 2 -53.28 -50.17 -46.24
C GLY A 2 -51.87 -50.47 -45.71
N PRO A 3 -50.85 -50.68 -46.57
CA PRO A 3 -49.53 -51.12 -46.11
C PRO A 3 -48.72 -49.89 -45.69
N ILE A 4 -48.00 -49.99 -44.58
CA ILE A 4 -46.80 -49.16 -44.38
C ILE A 4 -45.65 -50.11 -44.03
N ALA A 5 -45.07 -50.65 -45.09
CA ALA A 5 -43.62 -50.73 -45.17
C ALA A 5 -43.09 -49.29 -45.26
N ALA A 6 -42.02 -48.96 -44.53
CA ALA A 6 -40.88 -48.21 -45.06
C ALA A 6 -39.92 -47.80 -43.93
N SER A 7 -38.71 -48.32 -44.06
CA SER A 7 -37.45 -47.59 -43.89
C SER A 7 -37.11 -46.99 -42.52
N ILE A 8 -36.40 -47.82 -41.75
CA ILE A 8 -35.09 -47.41 -41.21
C ILE A 8 -34.27 -46.84 -42.39
N VAL A 9 -33.57 -45.71 -42.19
CA VAL A 9 -32.85 -44.87 -43.17
C VAL A 9 -33.65 -43.64 -43.63
N GLU A 10 -33.60 -42.58 -42.82
CA GLU A 10 -33.51 -41.16 -43.25
C GLU A 10 -33.52 -40.20 -42.04
N ILE A 11 -32.57 -40.36 -41.11
CA ILE A 11 -32.26 -39.30 -40.12
C ILE A 11 -30.76 -39.01 -40.17
N LEU A 12 -30.21 -38.89 -41.38
CA LEU A 12 -28.85 -38.43 -41.65
C LEU A 12 -28.87 -37.69 -43.00
N GLY A 13 -29.48 -36.52 -43.04
CA GLY A 13 -29.61 -35.76 -44.29
C GLY A 13 -29.77 -34.25 -44.16
N SER A 14 -29.65 -33.70 -42.94
CA SER A 14 -29.68 -32.24 -42.77
C SER A 14 -28.31 -31.75 -42.30
N PRO A 15 -27.44 -31.28 -43.22
CA PRO A 15 -26.24 -30.53 -42.83
C PRO A 15 -26.55 -29.34 -41.91
N ALA A 16 -27.80 -28.86 -41.87
CA ALA A 16 -28.30 -27.89 -40.92
C ALA A 16 -28.29 -28.35 -39.45
N VAL A 17 -28.55 -29.65 -39.17
CA VAL A 17 -28.57 -30.18 -37.79
C VAL A 17 -27.15 -30.38 -37.26
N ILE A 18 -26.22 -30.80 -38.12
CA ILE A 18 -24.80 -30.92 -37.79
C ILE A 18 -24.17 -29.53 -37.62
N ALA A 19 -24.52 -28.56 -38.47
CA ALA A 19 -24.06 -27.17 -38.33
C ALA A 19 -24.59 -26.51 -37.05
N ALA A 20 -25.86 -26.74 -36.67
CA ALA A 20 -26.43 -26.19 -35.43
C ALA A 20 -25.74 -26.75 -34.17
N LEU A 21 -25.38 -28.04 -34.16
CA LEU A 21 -24.63 -28.66 -33.06
C LEU A 21 -23.19 -28.10 -32.97
N ILE A 22 -22.49 -27.93 -34.09
CA ILE A 22 -21.12 -27.39 -34.11
C ILE A 22 -21.10 -25.89 -33.76
N SER A 23 -22.07 -25.09 -34.24
CA SER A 23 -22.17 -23.67 -33.91
C SER A 23 -22.50 -23.41 -32.43
N SER A 24 -23.25 -24.30 -31.78
CA SER A 24 -23.53 -24.18 -30.33
C SER A 24 -22.28 -24.42 -29.46
N ILE A 25 -21.38 -25.29 -29.89
CA ILE A 25 -20.15 -25.63 -29.16
C ILE A 25 -19.09 -24.53 -29.34
N PHE A 26 -19.01 -23.92 -30.53
CA PHE A 26 -18.04 -22.84 -30.78
C PHE A 26 -18.47 -21.48 -30.17
N GLY A 27 -19.77 -21.18 -30.06
CA GLY A 27 -20.26 -19.94 -29.46
C GLY A 27 -20.08 -19.86 -27.92
N GLY A 28 -20.17 -21.01 -27.24
CA GLY A 28 -20.05 -21.09 -25.77
C GLY A 28 -18.60 -20.98 -25.27
N ALA A 29 -17.65 -21.62 -25.96
CA ALA A 29 -16.25 -21.64 -25.54
C ALA A 29 -15.54 -20.27 -25.69
N VAL A 30 -15.86 -19.52 -26.76
CA VAL A 30 -15.29 -18.19 -26.97
C VAL A 30 -15.88 -17.17 -26.00
N SER A 31 -17.18 -17.26 -25.70
CA SER A 31 -17.82 -16.40 -24.68
C SER A 31 -17.25 -16.62 -23.28
N TYR A 32 -17.00 -17.87 -22.88
CA TYR A 32 -16.41 -18.16 -21.56
C TYR A 32 -14.97 -17.65 -21.43
N LEU A 33 -14.16 -17.77 -22.48
CA LEU A 33 -12.77 -17.31 -22.46
C LEU A 33 -12.63 -15.79 -22.52
N VAL A 34 -13.47 -15.10 -23.30
CA VAL A 34 -13.48 -13.64 -23.36
C VAL A 34 -14.08 -13.05 -22.08
N SER A 35 -15.17 -13.62 -21.57
CA SER A 35 -15.79 -13.17 -20.31
C SER A 35 -14.87 -13.38 -19.11
N ASN A 36 -14.16 -14.51 -19.02
CA ASN A 36 -13.17 -14.74 -17.96
C ASN A 36 -11.93 -13.83 -18.10
N LYS A 37 -11.51 -13.48 -19.32
CA LYS A 37 -10.42 -12.50 -19.53
C LYS A 37 -10.84 -11.08 -19.16
N VAL A 38 -12.07 -10.67 -19.49
CA VAL A 38 -12.58 -9.33 -19.17
C VAL A 38 -12.85 -9.21 -17.67
N ALA A 39 -13.46 -10.22 -17.03
CA ALA A 39 -13.65 -10.25 -15.59
C ALA A 39 -12.31 -10.27 -14.82
N LYS A 40 -11.32 -11.04 -15.28
CA LYS A 40 -9.97 -10.99 -14.70
C LYS A 40 -9.30 -9.64 -14.87
N ARG A 41 -9.49 -8.95 -16.00
CA ARG A 41 -8.96 -7.59 -16.20
C ARG A 41 -9.64 -6.58 -15.29
N GLN A 42 -10.96 -6.61 -15.17
CA GLN A 42 -11.69 -5.72 -14.27
C GLN A 42 -11.27 -5.91 -12.81
N VAL A 43 -11.17 -7.16 -12.35
CA VAL A 43 -10.68 -7.46 -10.99
C VAL A 43 -9.20 -7.05 -10.81
N GLN A 44 -8.36 -7.20 -11.84
CA GLN A 44 -6.97 -6.74 -11.79
C GLN A 44 -6.84 -5.21 -11.78
N GLU A 45 -7.70 -4.50 -12.50
CA GLU A 45 -7.75 -3.03 -12.51
C GLU A 45 -8.29 -2.49 -11.18
N GLU A 46 -9.33 -3.10 -10.62
CA GLU A 46 -9.84 -2.76 -9.28
C GLU A 46 -8.79 -3.01 -8.20
N MET A 47 -8.11 -4.16 -8.21
CA MET A 47 -7.03 -4.45 -7.25
C MET A 47 -5.84 -3.49 -7.39
N LYS A 48 -5.55 -3.02 -8.61
CA LYS A 48 -4.48 -2.03 -8.82
C LYS A 48 -4.87 -0.67 -8.24
N LEU A 49 -6.08 -0.20 -8.50
CA LEU A 49 -6.59 1.05 -7.97
C LEU A 49 -6.65 1.03 -6.43
N GLU A 50 -7.13 -0.06 -5.85
CA GLU A 50 -7.15 -0.24 -4.39
C GLU A 50 -5.73 -0.23 -3.82
N ASN A 51 -4.77 -0.89 -4.48
CA ASN A 51 -3.39 -0.89 -4.01
C ASN A 51 -2.72 0.48 -4.15
N GLU A 52 -2.95 1.21 -5.25
CA GLU A 52 -2.47 2.57 -5.46
C GLU A 52 -3.03 3.53 -4.41
N GLN A 53 -4.32 3.42 -4.07
CA GLN A 53 -4.94 4.21 -3.02
C GLN A 53 -4.34 3.89 -1.64
N ARG A 54 -4.19 2.62 -1.29
CA ARG A 54 -3.55 2.21 -0.02
C ARG A 54 -2.11 2.71 0.09
N MET A 55 -1.37 2.70 -1.02
CA MET A 55 -0.01 3.22 -1.08
C MET A 55 0.01 4.73 -0.86
N ARG A 56 -0.88 5.48 -1.51
CA ARG A 56 -1.03 6.93 -1.28
C ARG A 56 -1.33 7.25 0.18
N GLU A 57 -2.33 6.59 0.75
CA GLU A 57 -2.71 6.77 2.17
C GLU A 57 -1.58 6.37 3.13
N TRP A 58 -0.67 5.48 2.72
CA TRP A 58 0.50 5.12 3.51
C TRP A 58 1.56 6.22 3.49
N TYR A 59 1.86 6.81 2.32
CA TYR A 59 2.80 7.94 2.20
C TYR A 59 2.28 9.20 2.89
N GLU A 60 0.99 9.52 2.75
CA GLU A 60 0.36 10.64 3.47
C GLU A 60 0.51 10.48 4.99
N ARG A 61 0.33 9.26 5.50
CA ARG A 61 0.54 8.95 6.91
C ARG A 61 2.01 8.99 7.33
N ALA A 62 2.93 8.59 6.46
CA ALA A 62 4.37 8.69 6.73
C ALA A 62 4.80 10.16 6.87
N ASN A 63 4.32 11.03 5.97
CA ASN A 63 4.53 12.48 6.04
C ASN A 63 3.96 13.07 7.34
N ALA A 64 2.69 12.78 7.65
CA ALA A 64 2.07 13.26 8.89
C ALA A 64 2.78 12.72 10.15
N LEU A 65 3.37 11.52 10.09
CA LEU A 65 4.14 10.97 11.19
C LEU A 65 5.50 11.67 11.35
N ALA A 66 6.14 12.06 10.25
CA ALA A 66 7.37 12.86 10.28
C ALA A 66 7.13 14.24 10.90
N GLU A 67 6.10 14.96 10.44
CA GLU A 67 5.69 16.26 10.98
C GLU A 67 5.43 16.18 12.49
N ARG A 68 4.63 15.21 12.94
CA ARG A 68 4.37 15.00 14.37
C ARG A 68 5.62 14.65 15.17
N THR A 69 6.55 13.90 14.58
CA THR A 69 7.83 13.58 15.25
C THR A 69 8.65 14.85 15.48
N ASN A 70 8.66 15.76 14.51
CA ASN A 70 9.31 17.06 14.63
C ASN A 70 8.63 17.93 15.69
N ASP A 71 7.30 18.00 15.68
CA ASP A 71 6.53 18.74 16.68
C ASP A 71 6.77 18.22 18.11
N ASP A 72 6.71 16.89 18.31
CA ASP A 72 6.97 16.24 19.59
C ASP A 72 8.41 16.53 20.07
N TRP A 73 9.38 16.50 19.13
CA TRP A 73 10.77 16.88 19.43
C TRP A 73 10.85 18.32 19.93
N TRP A 74 10.25 19.27 19.21
CA TRP A 74 10.24 20.68 19.62
C TRP A 74 9.54 20.89 20.96
N GLU A 75 8.40 20.24 21.19
CA GLU A 75 7.66 20.32 22.45
C GLU A 75 8.52 19.84 23.62
N VAL A 76 9.13 18.66 23.50
CA VAL A 76 10.01 18.10 24.54
C VAL A 76 11.22 19.02 24.80
N MET A 77 11.81 19.58 23.74
CA MET A 77 13.08 20.30 23.85
C MET A 77 12.93 21.78 24.23
N THR A 78 11.77 22.39 24.00
CA THR A 78 11.50 23.81 24.30
C THR A 78 10.58 24.04 25.50
N SER A 79 9.85 23.02 25.96
CA SER A 79 8.94 23.12 27.10
C SER A 79 9.62 23.42 28.45
N GLY A 80 10.96 23.44 28.51
CA GLY A 80 11.78 24.12 29.52
C GLY A 80 11.12 24.31 30.88
N GLU A 81 10.79 23.21 31.57
CA GLU A 81 10.22 23.17 32.93
C GLU A 81 9.11 24.21 33.22
N ARG A 82 7.82 23.86 33.02
CA ARG A 82 6.78 24.41 33.91
C ARG A 82 5.45 23.67 34.07
N ASP A 83 5.20 22.58 33.34
CA ASP A 83 4.16 21.63 33.72
C ASP A 83 4.79 20.25 33.91
N TYR A 84 4.57 19.67 35.08
CA TYR A 84 5.15 18.42 35.57
C TYR A 84 4.65 17.17 34.82
N GLU A 85 4.22 17.30 33.56
CA GLU A 85 3.45 16.27 32.83
C GLU A 85 4.04 15.83 31.49
N VAL A 86 5.05 16.51 30.93
CA VAL A 86 5.69 16.06 29.68
C VAL A 86 6.67 14.94 30.01
N ASP A 87 6.18 13.70 30.00
CA ASP A 87 7.02 12.51 30.03
C ASP A 87 7.71 12.36 28.66
N ALA A 88 8.76 13.16 28.45
CA ALA A 88 9.57 13.20 27.24
C ALA A 88 10.03 11.81 26.78
N LYS A 89 10.31 10.93 27.75
CA LYS A 89 10.71 9.55 27.48
C LYS A 89 9.54 8.76 26.90
N THR A 90 8.35 8.86 27.47
CA THR A 90 7.16 8.19 26.93
C THR A 90 6.80 8.73 25.55
N ILE A 91 6.85 10.05 25.33
CA ILE A 91 6.57 10.64 24.01
C ILE A 91 7.53 10.10 22.93
N PHE A 92 8.84 10.10 23.19
CA PHE A 92 9.81 9.57 22.24
C PHE A 92 9.69 8.05 22.06
N LEU A 93 9.35 7.30 23.11
CA LEU A 93 9.12 5.85 23.02
C LEU A 93 7.91 5.54 22.12
N ASP A 94 6.80 6.24 22.34
CA ASP A 94 5.58 6.06 21.56
C ASP A 94 5.85 6.40 20.08
N ARG A 95 6.51 7.53 19.81
CA ARG A 95 6.81 7.96 18.45
C ARG A 95 7.77 7.01 17.73
N ARG A 96 8.80 6.51 18.42
CA ARG A 96 9.70 5.48 17.92
C ARG A 96 8.95 4.22 17.50
N ASP A 97 8.02 3.77 18.33
CA ASP A 97 7.28 2.54 18.07
C ASP A 97 6.29 2.72 16.92
N GLU A 98 5.63 3.88 16.81
CA GLU A 98 4.80 4.25 15.65
C GLU A 98 5.62 4.27 14.35
N LEU A 99 6.81 4.87 14.34
CA LEU A 99 7.70 4.91 13.16
C LEU A 99 8.11 3.50 12.71
N ARG A 100 8.47 2.63 13.67
CA ARG A 100 8.82 1.22 13.38
C ARG A 100 7.63 0.43 12.86
N GLU A 101 6.46 0.62 13.46
CA GLU A 101 5.23 -0.05 13.00
C GLU A 101 4.87 0.40 11.59
N HIS A 102 4.88 1.71 11.31
CA HIS A 102 4.54 2.26 10.01
C HIS A 102 5.51 1.80 8.91
N ALA A 103 6.81 1.74 9.23
CA ALA A 103 7.83 1.18 8.34
C ALA A 103 7.59 -0.31 8.04
N ALA A 104 7.21 -1.11 9.05
CA ALA A 104 6.88 -2.52 8.87
C ALA A 104 5.63 -2.71 8.01
N GLN A 105 4.61 -1.86 8.18
CA GLN A 105 3.42 -1.85 7.33
C GLN A 105 3.80 -1.52 5.87
N GLY A 106 4.65 -0.51 5.65
CA GLY A 106 5.14 -0.11 4.32
C GLY A 106 5.87 -1.25 3.60
N LYS A 107 6.72 -1.99 4.32
CA LYS A 107 7.39 -3.18 3.79
C LYS A 107 6.40 -4.25 3.33
N GLY A 108 5.29 -4.44 4.05
CA GLY A 108 4.21 -5.36 3.66
C GLY A 108 3.42 -4.90 2.44
N LEU A 109 3.36 -3.59 2.18
CA LEU A 109 2.69 -2.99 1.03
C LEU A 109 3.57 -2.92 -0.23
N GLY A 110 4.89 -3.09 -0.08
CA GLY A 110 5.86 -2.87 -1.15
C GLY A 110 6.12 -1.38 -1.41
N ALA A 111 6.09 -0.57 -0.35
CA ALA A 111 6.45 0.84 -0.41
C ALA A 111 7.95 1.05 -0.69
N ASP A 112 8.29 2.29 -1.03
CA ASP A 112 9.66 2.68 -1.37
C ASP A 112 10.61 2.39 -0.21
N GLU A 113 11.72 1.73 -0.53
CA GLU A 113 12.68 1.27 0.48
C GLU A 113 13.39 2.45 1.16
N ALA A 114 13.63 3.56 0.46
CA ALA A 114 14.26 4.74 1.05
C ALA A 114 13.39 5.36 2.14
N VAL A 115 12.08 5.51 1.89
CA VAL A 115 11.13 6.02 2.89
C VAL A 115 11.07 5.08 4.11
N ILE A 116 11.07 3.77 3.88
CA ILE A 116 11.08 2.77 4.96
C ILE A 116 12.37 2.86 5.79
N GLU A 117 13.53 2.99 5.14
CA GLU A 117 14.83 3.13 5.81
C GLU A 117 14.91 4.43 6.60
N ASN A 118 14.43 5.55 6.05
CA ASN A 118 14.39 6.84 6.73
C ASN A 118 13.47 6.80 7.96
N LEU A 119 12.29 6.16 7.87
CA LEU A 119 11.42 5.95 9.04
C LEU A 119 12.11 5.12 10.14
N GLN A 120 12.86 4.08 9.75
CA GLN A 120 13.62 3.25 10.69
C GLN A 120 14.79 4.03 11.33
N GLN A 121 15.46 4.87 10.55
CA GLN A 121 16.54 5.73 11.04
C GLN A 121 16.01 6.78 12.01
N ALA A 122 14.90 7.45 11.71
CA ALA A 122 14.24 8.38 12.63
C ALA A 122 13.86 7.69 13.96
N ALA A 123 13.37 6.45 13.90
CA ALA A 123 13.12 5.67 15.10
C ALA A 123 14.42 5.34 15.87
N ALA A 124 15.51 5.02 15.18
CA ALA A 124 16.80 4.79 15.82
C ALA A 124 17.35 6.05 16.49
N ASP A 125 17.14 7.21 15.88
CA ASP A 125 17.55 8.50 16.42
C ASP A 125 16.76 8.86 17.68
N LEU A 126 15.45 8.59 17.72
CA LEU A 126 14.65 8.73 18.93
C LEU A 126 15.10 7.76 20.03
N ASP A 127 15.43 6.51 19.68
CA ASP A 127 15.96 5.52 20.64
C ASP A 127 17.28 6.00 21.25
N PHE A 128 18.15 6.59 20.42
CA PHE A 128 19.38 7.20 20.90
C PHE A 128 19.12 8.44 21.74
N ALA A 129 18.20 9.32 21.34
CA ALA A 129 17.80 10.49 22.11
C ALA A 129 17.27 10.11 23.50
N ILE A 130 16.43 9.08 23.60
CA ILE A 130 15.94 8.54 24.88
C ILE A 130 17.10 8.14 25.80
N SER A 131 18.14 7.51 25.26
CA SER A 131 19.34 7.12 26.03
C SER A 131 20.13 8.32 26.56
N GLN A 132 19.97 9.48 25.90
CA GLN A 132 20.69 10.71 26.22
C GLN A 132 19.89 11.70 27.07
N LEU A 133 18.54 11.59 27.10
CA LEU A 133 17.63 12.51 27.81
C LEU A 133 18.07 12.80 29.25
N ASP A 134 18.34 11.76 30.04
CA ASP A 134 18.74 11.89 31.46
C ASP A 134 20.10 12.59 31.65
N SER A 135 20.94 12.59 30.61
CA SER A 135 22.28 13.17 30.64
C SER A 135 22.35 14.54 29.98
N GLY A 136 21.35 14.92 29.18
CA GLY A 136 21.30 16.13 28.35
C GLY A 136 22.42 16.22 27.30
N LYS A 137 23.18 15.15 27.08
CA LYS A 137 24.32 15.12 26.15
C LYS A 137 23.83 14.80 24.75
N GLU A 138 24.51 15.32 23.74
CA GLU A 138 24.33 14.94 22.33
C GLU A 138 22.95 15.19 21.69
N LEU A 139 21.90 15.54 22.44
CA LEU A 139 20.55 15.74 21.90
C LEU A 139 20.50 16.80 20.76
N ALA A 140 21.23 17.90 20.90
CA ALA A 140 21.31 18.93 19.85
C ALA A 140 22.10 18.47 18.61
N SER A 141 23.00 17.49 18.77
CA SER A 141 23.71 16.87 17.64
C SER A 141 22.79 15.86 16.95
N ILE A 142 22.05 15.05 17.71
CA ILE A 142 21.02 14.15 17.19
C ILE A 142 20.00 14.93 16.35
N GLU A 143 19.47 16.04 16.88
CA GLU A 143 18.55 16.94 16.19
C GLU A 143 19.07 17.37 14.82
N LYS A 144 20.25 18.01 14.80
CA LYS A 144 20.73 18.76 13.63
C LYS A 144 21.43 17.89 12.60
N GLU A 145 22.07 16.82 13.06
CA GLU A 145 22.93 15.99 12.20
C GLU A 145 22.21 14.72 11.74
N SER A 146 21.12 14.31 12.40
CA SER A 146 20.45 13.04 12.09
C SER A 146 18.92 13.17 11.98
N LEU A 147 18.22 13.52 13.06
CA LEU A 147 16.77 13.41 13.14
C LEU A 147 16.08 14.37 12.17
N LEU A 148 16.29 15.68 12.30
CA LEU A 148 15.59 16.65 11.43
C LEU A 148 15.90 16.43 9.94
N PRO A 149 17.16 16.22 9.51
CA PRO A 149 17.45 15.87 8.12
C PRO A 149 16.76 14.59 7.63
N THR A 150 16.53 13.62 8.52
CA THR A 150 15.84 12.37 8.17
C THR A 150 14.34 12.61 8.01
N LEU A 151 13.73 13.42 8.89
CA LEU A 151 12.32 13.80 8.77
C LEU A 151 12.06 14.61 7.48
N ASP A 152 12.93 15.58 7.17
CA ASP A 152 12.84 16.37 5.94
C ASP A 152 12.86 15.48 4.68
N LYS A 153 13.71 14.44 4.67
CA LYS A 153 13.77 13.47 3.56
C LYS A 153 12.50 12.65 3.43
N ILE A 154 11.92 12.21 4.55
CA ILE A 154 10.64 11.49 4.53
C ILE A 154 9.57 12.37 3.88
N GLU A 155 9.50 13.64 4.25
CA GLU A 155 8.53 14.57 3.69
C GLU A 155 8.76 14.82 2.19
N GLU A 156 10.00 15.04 1.76
CA GLU A 156 10.36 15.23 0.35
C GLU A 156 9.99 14.00 -0.49
N GLU A 157 10.46 12.80 -0.08
CA GLU A 157 10.22 11.55 -0.79
C GLU A 157 8.72 11.21 -0.84
N CYS A 158 7.99 11.39 0.26
CA CYS A 158 6.54 11.13 0.30
C CYS A 158 5.78 12.09 -0.63
N ASN A 159 6.16 13.36 -0.69
CA ASN A 159 5.52 14.34 -1.57
C ASN A 159 5.77 14.01 -3.05
N GLU A 160 7.00 13.70 -3.43
CA GLU A 160 7.34 13.31 -4.80
C GLU A 160 6.54 12.09 -5.26
N ILE A 161 6.50 11.04 -4.42
CA ILE A 161 5.80 9.80 -4.74
C ILE A 161 4.28 10.02 -4.78
N THR A 162 3.71 10.79 -3.85
CA THR A 162 2.27 11.07 -3.83
C THR A 162 1.82 11.85 -5.07
N VAL A 163 2.62 12.82 -5.53
CA VAL A 163 2.37 13.55 -6.78
C VAL A 163 2.47 12.62 -7.99
N ALA A 164 3.46 11.72 -8.03
CA ALA A 164 3.60 10.73 -9.10
C ALA A 164 2.43 9.74 -9.15
N LEU A 165 1.93 9.29 -8.00
CA LEU A 165 0.76 8.42 -7.86
C LEU A 165 -0.57 9.13 -8.17
N SER A 166 -0.59 10.46 -8.20
CA SER A 166 -1.79 11.26 -8.51
C SER A 166 -1.83 11.72 -9.97
N SER A 167 -0.72 11.56 -10.69
CA SER A 167 -0.55 11.99 -12.09
C SER A 167 -0.69 10.85 -13.11
N ASN A 168 -0.87 9.60 -12.64
CA ASN A 168 -1.13 8.40 -13.44
C ASN A 168 -2.60 7.97 -13.30
#